data_AF-A0AAJ6YSM6-F1
#
_entry.id   AF-A0AAJ6YSM6-F1
#
_cell.length_a   1.000
_cell.length_b   1.000
_cell.length_c   1.000
_cell.angle_alpha   90.00
_cell.angle_beta   90.00
_cell.angle_gamma   90.00
#
_symmetry.space_group_name_H-M   'P 1'
#
loop_
_entity.id
_entity.type
_entity.pdbx_description
1 polymer ?
#
loop_
_entity_poly.entity_id
_entity_poly.type
_entity_poly.pdbx_seq_one_letter_code
_entity_poly.pdbx_strand_id
1 'polypeptide(L)'
;MKKPSAINEKLCQGKDVFERMNYLYQASLFVSSQNISLASYYSSILSGCAKKAVLRIEHNVKRSICKVCESPLIPGKTAKVRLMAKKQKIIKTICYVCKTIKRIPIKKKHTLWFDQPESLIEIFDYNLKTETNNFKTCNSRDSIEIKCYSYNWQN
;
A
#
# COMPACT_ATOMS: atom_id res chain seq x y z
N MET A 1 -17.38 -14.06 36.57
CA MET A 1 -17.21 -13.75 35.13
C MET A 1 -15.99 -14.52 34.63
N LYS A 2 -16.17 -15.50 33.75
CA LYS A 2 -15.04 -16.27 33.19
C LYS A 2 -14.25 -15.34 32.28
N LYS A 3 -12.97 -15.05 32.60
CA LYS A 3 -12.06 -14.43 31.63
C LYS A 3 -12.05 -15.34 30.40
N PRO A 4 -12.37 -14.86 29.18
CA PRO A 4 -12.20 -15.68 28.00
C PRO A 4 -10.72 -16.11 27.97
N SER A 5 -10.53 -17.42 27.93
CA SER A 5 -9.24 -18.09 27.83
C SER A 5 -8.39 -17.41 26.77
N ALA A 6 -7.14 -17.10 27.10
CA ALA A 6 -6.16 -16.43 26.25
C ALA A 6 -6.22 -16.98 24.81
N ILE A 7 -6.93 -16.27 23.94
CA ILE A 7 -6.76 -16.45 22.50
C ILE A 7 -5.34 -16.01 22.27
N ASN A 8 -4.50 -16.95 21.81
CA ASN A 8 -3.14 -16.67 21.37
C ASN A 8 -3.26 -15.87 20.05
N GLU A 9 -3.78 -14.64 20.15
CA GLU A 9 -3.92 -13.70 19.05
C GLU A 9 -2.49 -13.32 18.66
N LYS A 10 -1.95 -14.05 17.69
CA LYS A 10 -0.68 -13.69 17.09
C LYS A 10 -0.87 -12.33 16.42
N LEU A 11 -0.37 -11.26 17.04
CA LEU A 11 -0.34 -9.93 16.44
C LEU A 11 0.83 -9.85 15.46
N CYS A 12 0.61 -9.26 14.28
CA CYS A 12 1.73 -8.91 13.43
C CYS A 12 2.57 -7.80 14.11
N GLN A 13 3.90 -7.98 14.11
CA GLN A 13 4.80 -6.95 14.64
C GLN A 13 4.68 -5.69 13.79
N GLY A 14 4.50 -4.53 14.44
CA GLY A 14 4.35 -3.24 13.77
C GLY A 14 2.97 -3.00 13.13
N LYS A 15 1.92 -3.70 13.58
CA LYS A 15 0.53 -3.52 13.13
C LYS A 15 0.10 -2.05 13.14
N ASP A 16 0.33 -1.37 14.26
CA ASP A 16 0.02 0.04 14.50
C ASP A 16 0.71 0.96 13.48
N VAL A 17 1.96 0.67 13.14
CA VAL A 17 2.71 1.41 12.14
C VAL A 17 2.15 1.16 10.74
N PHE A 18 1.82 -0.09 10.39
CA PHE A 18 1.19 -0.40 9.11
C PHE A 18 -0.18 0.29 8.96
N GLU A 19 -0.99 0.31 10.01
CA GLU A 19 -2.28 0.99 10.04
C GLU A 19 -2.10 2.51 9.86
N ARG A 20 -1.16 3.11 10.58
CA ARG A 20 -0.80 4.53 10.42
C ARG A 20 -0.31 4.84 9.01
N MET A 21 0.53 3.99 8.44
CA MET A 21 1.02 4.13 7.07
C MET A 21 -0.13 4.05 6.06
N ASN A 22 -1.03 3.09 6.23
CA ASN A 22 -2.22 2.95 5.38
C ASN A 22 -3.10 4.21 5.42
N TYR A 23 -3.39 4.72 6.63
CA TYR A 23 -4.16 5.94 6.81
C TYR A 23 -3.51 7.15 6.12
N LEU A 24 -2.21 7.38 6.34
CA LEU A 24 -1.47 8.48 5.72
C LEU A 24 -1.47 8.40 4.19
N TYR A 25 -1.37 7.19 3.64
CA TYR A 25 -1.44 6.96 2.20
C TYR A 25 -2.83 7.29 1.64
N GLN A 26 -3.91 6.83 2.29
CA GLN A 26 -5.26 7.14 1.86
C GLN A 26 -5.56 8.65 1.95
N ALA A 27 -5.15 9.30 3.04
CA ALA A 27 -5.27 10.74 3.21
C ALA A 27 -4.50 11.51 2.14
N SER A 28 -3.29 11.07 1.77
CA SER A 28 -2.51 11.72 0.71
C SER A 28 -3.19 11.64 -0.65
N LEU A 29 -3.77 10.48 -0.99
CA LEU A 29 -4.53 10.30 -2.22
C LEU A 29 -5.78 11.18 -2.25
N PHE A 30 -6.52 11.27 -1.15
CA PHE A 30 -7.72 12.10 -1.05
C PHE A 30 -7.41 13.58 -1.27
N VAL A 31 -6.42 14.12 -0.54
CA VAL A 31 -6.09 15.55 -0.60
C VAL A 31 -5.36 15.94 -1.89
N SER A 32 -4.81 14.98 -2.63
CA SER A 32 -4.08 15.24 -3.89
C SER A 32 -4.87 16.00 -4.94
N SER A 33 -6.21 15.91 -4.92
CA SER A 33 -7.07 16.63 -5.86
C SER A 33 -7.25 18.12 -5.48
N GLN A 34 -7.03 18.47 -4.21
CA GLN A 34 -7.17 19.84 -3.71
C GLN A 34 -5.81 20.51 -3.56
N ASN A 35 -4.88 19.88 -2.82
CA ASN A 35 -3.61 20.47 -2.43
C ASN A 35 -2.48 19.45 -2.55
N ILE A 36 -1.69 19.59 -3.61
CA ILE A 36 -0.60 18.65 -3.91
C ILE A 36 0.55 18.72 -2.89
N SER A 37 0.84 19.91 -2.34
CA SER A 37 1.88 20.09 -1.33
C SER A 37 1.53 19.35 -0.03
N LEU A 38 0.26 19.43 0.38
CA LEU A 38 -0.25 18.72 1.56
C LEU A 38 -0.25 17.21 1.34
N ALA A 39 -0.67 16.75 0.16
CA ALA A 39 -0.57 15.33 -0.22
C ALA A 39 0.87 14.80 -0.20
N SER A 40 1.83 15.64 -0.62
CA SER A 40 3.25 15.31 -0.59
C SER A 40 3.77 15.24 0.84
N TYR A 41 3.30 16.11 1.72
CA TYR A 41 3.60 16.09 3.15
C TYR A 41 3.10 14.83 3.86
N TYR A 42 1.87 14.38 3.59
CA TYR A 42 1.40 13.10 4.17
C TYR A 42 2.22 11.91 3.68
N SER A 43 2.61 11.92 2.40
CA SER A 43 3.47 10.88 1.83
C SER A 43 4.90 10.92 2.40
N SER A 44 5.41 12.09 2.81
CA SER A 44 6.71 12.19 3.47
C SER A 44 6.67 11.65 4.90
N ILE A 45 5.59 11.92 5.64
CA ILE A 45 5.35 11.32 6.95
C ILE A 45 5.25 9.79 6.82
N LEU A 46 4.51 9.29 5.84
CA LEU A 46 4.41 7.86 5.53
C LEU A 46 5.80 7.23 5.33
N SER A 47 6.63 7.81 4.45
CA SER A 47 8.01 7.37 4.23
C SER A 47 8.85 7.45 5.51
N GLY A 48 8.66 8.48 6.33
CA GLY A 48 9.33 8.66 7.61
C GLY A 48 8.96 7.59 8.63
N CYS A 49 7.68 7.26 8.78
CA CYS A 49 7.18 6.18 9.63
C CYS A 49 7.79 4.84 9.22
N ALA A 50 7.81 4.52 7.92
CA ALA A 50 8.40 3.29 7.40
C ALA A 50 9.90 3.20 7.74
N LYS A 51 10.67 4.27 7.52
CA LYS A 51 12.11 4.32 7.83
C LYS A 51 12.38 4.17 9.32
N LYS A 52 11.63 4.88 10.17
CA LYS A 52 11.80 4.84 11.63
C LYS A 52 11.50 3.46 12.21
N ALA A 53 10.45 2.80 11.72
CA ALA A 53 10.07 1.46 12.15
C ALA A 53 10.84 0.34 11.43
N VAL A 54 11.75 0.68 10.51
CA VAL A 54 12.48 -0.29 9.65
C VAL A 54 11.52 -1.23 8.90
N LEU A 55 10.36 -0.70 8.50
CA LEU A 55 9.34 -1.44 7.75
C LEU A 55 9.46 -1.17 6.25
N ARG A 56 9.19 -2.21 5.45
CA ARG A 56 9.16 -2.10 3.99
C ARG A 56 7.78 -1.65 3.54
N ILE A 57 7.75 -0.63 2.70
CA ILE A 57 6.53 -0.17 2.01
C ILE A 57 6.19 -1.18 0.91
N GLU A 58 4.90 -1.47 0.75
CA GLU A 58 4.36 -2.31 -0.32
C GLU A 58 4.73 -1.74 -1.71
N HIS A 59 4.94 -2.64 -2.68
CA HIS A 59 5.49 -2.30 -3.99
C HIS A 59 4.60 -1.36 -4.80
N ASN A 60 3.29 -1.56 -4.80
CA ASN A 60 2.32 -0.72 -5.49
C ASN A 60 2.21 0.67 -4.86
N VAL A 61 2.20 0.77 -3.52
CA VAL A 61 2.28 2.05 -2.80
C VAL A 61 3.59 2.78 -3.10
N LYS A 62 4.72 2.07 -3.05
CA LYS A 62 6.03 2.65 -3.41
C LYS A 62 6.06 3.11 -4.87
N ARG A 63 5.36 2.43 -5.78
CA ARG A 63 5.25 2.80 -7.20
C ARG A 63 4.38 4.05 -7.40
N SER A 64 3.31 4.19 -6.63
CA SER A 64 2.40 5.34 -6.71
C SER A 64 2.94 6.61 -6.07
N ILE A 65 4.08 6.59 -5.37
CA ILE A 65 4.69 7.79 -4.77
C ILE A 65 5.92 8.26 -5.58
N CYS A 66 6.10 9.59 -5.68
CA CYS A 66 7.28 10.17 -6.32
C CYS A 66 8.54 9.98 -5.46
N LYS A 67 9.69 9.65 -6.08
CA LYS A 67 10.94 9.42 -5.33
C LYS A 67 11.52 10.69 -4.68
N VAL A 68 11.28 11.85 -5.29
CA VAL A 68 11.95 13.11 -4.91
C VAL A 68 11.03 13.98 -4.07
N CYS A 69 9.92 14.44 -4.64
CA CYS A 69 8.96 15.30 -3.94
C CYS A 69 7.91 14.54 -3.12
N GLU A 70 7.93 13.20 -3.14
CA GLU A 70 6.98 12.34 -2.42
C GLU A 70 5.50 12.58 -2.74
N SER A 71 5.16 13.38 -3.75
CA SER A 71 3.78 13.55 -4.21
C SER A 71 3.17 12.23 -4.71
N PRO A 72 1.88 11.94 -4.43
CA PRO A 72 1.20 10.80 -5.04
C PRO A 72 1.08 10.99 -6.56
N LEU A 73 1.36 9.93 -7.31
CA LEU A 73 1.40 9.85 -8.77
C LEU A 73 0.11 9.21 -9.29
N ILE A 74 -0.91 10.04 -9.46
CA ILE A 74 -2.20 9.66 -10.02
C ILE A 74 -2.15 9.90 -11.53
N PRO A 75 -2.37 8.86 -12.37
CA PRO A 75 -2.36 9.02 -13.81
C PRO A 75 -3.41 10.03 -14.26
N GLY A 76 -3.02 10.95 -15.14
CA GLY A 76 -3.91 11.99 -15.68
C GLY A 76 -4.04 13.23 -14.80
N LYS A 77 -3.96 13.11 -13.47
CA LYS A 77 -4.04 14.25 -12.53
C LYS A 77 -2.68 14.81 -12.15
N THR A 78 -1.85 14.03 -11.46
CA THR A 78 -0.57 14.48 -10.90
C THR A 78 0.63 13.86 -11.60
N ALA A 79 0.39 12.85 -12.44
CA ALA A 79 1.43 12.17 -13.20
C ALA A 79 0.99 11.84 -14.64
N LYS A 80 1.97 11.83 -15.54
CA LYS A 80 1.83 11.35 -16.91
C LYS A 80 2.41 9.96 -17.03
N VAL A 81 1.58 8.98 -17.32
CA VAL A 81 2.00 7.59 -17.53
C VAL A 81 2.00 7.31 -19.04
N ARG A 82 3.09 6.76 -19.55
CA ARG A 82 3.22 6.34 -20.95
C ARG A 82 3.87 4.96 -21.04
N LEU A 83 3.33 4.13 -21.93
CA LEU A 83 3.98 2.90 -22.36
C LEU A 83 4.95 3.23 -23.49
N MET A 84 6.21 2.84 -23.31
CA MET A 84 7.26 2.99 -24.32
C MET A 84 7.71 1.60 -24.78
N ALA A 85 7.65 1.34 -26.07
CA ALA A 85 7.99 0.05 -26.68
C ALA A 85 9.16 0.19 -27.68
N LYS A 86 10.29 0.77 -27.23
CA LYS A 86 11.52 0.85 -28.05
C LYS A 86 12.30 -0.48 -27.98
N LYS A 87 13.43 -0.53 -27.27
CA LYS A 87 14.23 -1.76 -27.09
C LYS A 87 13.66 -2.69 -26.01
N GLN A 88 13.09 -2.11 -24.96
CA GLN A 88 12.40 -2.82 -23.88
C GLN A 88 11.07 -2.13 -23.63
N LYS A 89 10.02 -2.90 -23.33
CA LYS A 89 8.73 -2.36 -22.92
C LYS A 89 8.88 -1.75 -21.53
N ILE A 90 8.62 -0.45 -21.40
CA ILE A 90 8.82 0.31 -20.16
C ILE A 90 7.57 1.15 -19.89
N ILE A 91 7.10 1.13 -18.65
CA ILE A 91 6.15 2.12 -18.13
C ILE A 91 6.96 3.32 -17.66
N LYS A 92 6.80 4.45 -18.35
CA LYS A 92 7.40 5.73 -17.97
C LYS A 92 6.33 6.57 -17.26
N THR A 93 6.54 6.82 -15.97
CA THR A 93 5.71 7.72 -15.17
C THR A 93 6.48 9.00 -14.91
N ILE A 94 5.91 10.15 -15.28
CA ILE A 94 6.52 11.47 -15.10
C ILE A 94 5.66 12.25 -14.11
N CYS A 95 6.27 12.74 -13.03
CA CYS A 95 5.59 13.61 -12.08
C CYS A 95 5.34 15.00 -12.68
N TYR A 96 4.17 15.60 -12.48
CA TYR A 96 3.93 16.96 -12.96
C TYR A 96 4.57 18.06 -12.11
N VAL A 97 4.80 17.79 -10.82
CA VAL A 97 5.40 18.74 -9.86
C VAL A 97 6.90 18.87 -10.09
N CYS A 98 7.69 17.82 -9.83
CA CYS A 98 9.16 17.87 -9.90
C CYS A 98 9.75 17.34 -11.23
N LYS A 99 8.91 16.90 -12.18
CA LYS A 99 9.32 16.30 -13.47
C LYS A 99 10.20 15.04 -13.38
N THR A 100 10.41 14.50 -12.18
CA THR A 100 11.15 13.25 -11.98
C THR A 100 10.48 12.11 -12.74
N ILE A 101 11.30 11.28 -13.38
CA ILE A 101 10.86 10.17 -14.21
C ILE A 101 11.09 8.85 -13.46
N LYS A 102 10.02 8.08 -13.30
CA LYS A 102 10.06 6.69 -12.84
C LYS A 102 9.91 5.77 -14.03
N ARG A 103 10.78 4.77 -14.15
CA ARG A 103 10.78 3.79 -15.23
C ARG A 103 10.61 2.41 -14.63
N ILE A 104 9.57 1.69 -15.05
CA ILE A 104 9.33 0.31 -14.64
C ILE A 104 9.40 -0.57 -15.88
N PRO A 105 10.36 -1.49 -15.99
CA PRO A 105 10.43 -2.41 -17.11
C PRO A 105 9.26 -3.40 -17.04
N ILE A 106 8.69 -3.72 -18.21
CA ILE A 106 7.65 -4.73 -18.38
C ILE A 106 8.29 -5.94 -19.04
N LYS A 107 8.31 -7.06 -18.32
CA LYS A 107 8.71 -8.37 -18.85
C LYS A 107 7.48 -9.28 -18.86
N LYS A 108 7.24 -10.00 -19.95
CA LYS A 108 6.01 -10.80 -20.15
C LYS A 108 5.80 -11.90 -19.11
N LYS A 109 6.88 -12.46 -18.53
CA LYS A 109 6.85 -13.57 -17.57
C LYS A 109 7.42 -13.19 -16.19
N HIS A 110 7.30 -11.93 -15.81
CA HIS A 110 7.86 -11.45 -14.54
C HIS A 110 6.74 -11.04 -13.59
N THR A 111 6.54 -11.82 -12.55
CA THR A 111 5.72 -11.51 -11.38
C THR A 111 6.58 -10.91 -10.29
N LEU A 112 6.01 -10.07 -9.41
CA LEU A 112 6.71 -9.72 -8.17
C LEU A 112 6.66 -10.93 -7.23
N TRP A 113 7.66 -11.07 -6.37
CA TRP A 113 7.65 -12.08 -5.31
C TRP A 113 6.35 -12.04 -4.50
N PHE A 114 5.88 -10.83 -4.19
CA PHE A 114 4.64 -10.57 -3.45
C PHE A 114 3.37 -11.08 -4.12
N ASP A 115 3.38 -11.23 -5.45
CA ASP A 115 2.21 -11.70 -6.21
C ASP A 115 2.16 -13.24 -6.26
N GLN A 116 3.22 -13.92 -5.80
CA GLN A 116 3.31 -15.37 -5.82
C GLN A 116 2.65 -15.97 -4.57
N PRO A 117 1.87 -17.06 -4.70
CA PRO A 117 1.20 -17.68 -3.56
C PRO A 117 2.19 -18.23 -2.53
N GLU A 118 3.39 -18.66 -2.94
CA GLU A 118 4.44 -19.17 -2.05
C GLU A 118 5.00 -18.09 -1.12
N SER A 119 4.83 -16.82 -1.47
CA SER A 119 5.31 -15.71 -0.67
C SER A 119 4.45 -15.48 0.59
N LEU A 120 3.24 -16.02 0.62
CA LEU A 120 2.28 -15.88 1.70
C LEU A 120 2.60 -16.88 2.81
N ILE A 121 3.08 -16.39 3.96
CA ILE A 121 3.35 -17.26 5.13
C ILE A 121 2.11 -17.41 6.00
N GLU A 122 1.57 -16.29 6.47
CA GLU A 122 0.42 -16.25 7.39
C GLU A 122 -0.51 -15.11 6.97
N ILE A 123 -1.82 -15.36 7.09
CA ILE A 123 -2.88 -14.37 6.92
C ILE A 123 -3.42 -14.05 8.32
N PHE A 124 -3.42 -12.77 8.67
CA PHE A 124 -3.99 -12.29 9.93
C PHE A 124 -5.37 -11.69 9.67
N ASP A 125 -6.40 -12.23 10.31
CA ASP A 125 -7.76 -11.72 10.24
C ASP A 125 -8.03 -10.77 11.41
N TYR A 126 -8.10 -9.47 11.13
CA TYR A 126 -8.39 -8.43 12.13
C TYR A 126 -9.88 -8.07 12.22
N ASN A 127 -10.74 -8.80 11.52
CA ASN A 127 -12.18 -8.62 11.64
C ASN A 127 -12.59 -9.03 13.07
N LEU A 128 -13.07 -8.05 13.84
CA LEU A 128 -13.72 -8.32 15.12
C LEU A 128 -14.79 -9.38 14.87
N LYS A 129 -14.74 -10.51 15.58
CA LYS A 129 -15.82 -11.50 15.59
C LYS A 129 -17.05 -10.80 16.15
N THR A 130 -17.88 -10.22 15.30
CA THR A 130 -19.22 -9.82 15.68
C THR A 130 -19.96 -11.12 15.97
N GLU A 131 -20.38 -11.30 17.22
CA GLU A 131 -21.30 -12.38 17.56
C GLU A 131 -22.48 -12.31 16.59
N THR A 132 -22.76 -13.45 15.96
CA THR A 132 -23.78 -13.59 14.91
C THR A 132 -25.12 -13.13 15.42
N ASN A 133 -25.55 -11.94 15.02
CA ASN A 133 -26.95 -11.56 15.01
C ASN A 133 -27.30 -11.11 13.60
N ASN A 134 -28.18 -11.90 12.98
CA ASN A 134 -28.70 -11.79 11.63
C ASN A 134 -28.95 -10.33 11.21
N PHE A 135 -28.10 -9.79 10.33
CA PHE A 135 -28.45 -8.63 9.51
C PHE A 135 -28.34 -9.00 8.04
N LYS A 136 -29.48 -8.85 7.37
CA LYS A 136 -29.73 -9.15 5.96
C LYS A 136 -28.77 -8.35 5.08
N THR A 137 -28.27 -9.00 4.05
CA THR A 137 -27.34 -8.45 3.08
C THR A 137 -27.88 -7.19 2.41
N CYS A 138 -27.07 -6.14 2.40
CA CYS A 138 -27.12 -5.08 1.41
C CYS A 138 -25.70 -4.84 0.90
N ASN A 139 -25.53 -5.01 -0.41
CA ASN A 139 -24.26 -4.83 -1.13
C ASN A 139 -23.73 -3.41 -0.93
N SER A 140 -22.64 -3.28 -0.16
CA SER A 140 -21.70 -2.17 -0.26
C SER A 140 -20.29 -2.73 -0.04
N ARG A 141 -19.52 -2.80 -1.12
CA ARG A 141 -18.09 -3.10 -1.13
C ARG A 141 -17.37 -2.05 -0.30
N ASP A 142 -17.13 -2.29 0.99
CA ASP A 142 -16.14 -1.56 1.80
C ASP A 142 -15.74 -2.36 3.06
N SER A 143 -15.68 -3.69 2.96
CA SER A 143 -14.89 -4.47 3.92
C SER A 143 -13.43 -4.25 3.56
N ILE A 144 -12.76 -3.30 4.23
CA ILE A 144 -11.30 -3.17 4.15
C ILE A 144 -10.74 -4.43 4.82
N GLU A 145 -10.57 -5.48 4.02
CA GLU A 145 -9.90 -6.70 4.42
C GLU A 145 -8.42 -6.35 4.64
N ILE A 146 -8.06 -5.99 5.87
CA ILE A 146 -6.67 -5.70 6.24
C ILE A 146 -5.94 -7.05 6.32
N LYS A 147 -5.63 -7.63 5.16
CA LYS A 147 -4.72 -8.78 5.08
C LYS A 147 -3.29 -8.25 5.21
N CYS A 148 -2.72 -8.36 6.40
CA CYS A 148 -1.28 -8.25 6.57
C CYS A 148 -0.66 -9.59 6.18
N TYR A 149 0.12 -9.59 5.10
CA TYR A 149 0.84 -10.77 4.67
C TYR A 149 2.25 -10.73 5.26
N SER A 150 2.64 -11.79 5.97
CA SER A 150 4.05 -12.03 6.31
C SER A 150 4.73 -12.69 5.12
N TYR A 151 5.83 -12.12 4.64
CA TYR A 151 6.56 -12.59 3.46
C TYR A 151 7.91 -13.17 3.83
N ASN A 152 8.28 -14.29 3.20
CA ASN A 152 9.62 -14.87 3.33
C ASN A 152 10.57 -14.11 2.40
N TRP A 153 11.59 -13.46 2.95
CA TRP A 153 12.60 -12.74 2.18
C TRP A 153 13.82 -13.65 2.06
N GLN A 154 13.96 -14.37 0.94
CA GLN A 154 15.19 -15.12 0.66
C GLN A 154 16.35 -14.13 0.44
N ASN A 155 17.46 -14.38 1.14
CA ASN A 155 18.69 -13.57 1.16
C ASN A 155 19.31 -13.38 -0.23
#